data_AF-A0AAU5J0I6-F1
#
_entry.id   AF-A0AAU5J0I6-F1
#
_cell.length_a   1.000
_cell.length_b   1.000
_cell.length_c   1.000
_cell.angle_alpha   90.00
_cell.angle_beta   90.00
_cell.angle_gamma   90.00
#
_symmetry.space_group_name_H-M   'P 1'
#
loop_
_entity.id
_entity.type
_entity.pdbx_description
1 polymer ?
#
loop_
_entity_poly.entity_id
_entity_poly.type
_entity_poly.pdbx_seq_one_letter_code
_entity_poly.pdbx_strand_id
1 'polypeptide(L)'
;MTAPEPPRRSRNRTTVAIVTASAVVVAACAVTGFLVLRDDGSDKADPKPPASASASPGSTDRTATGGNGPLVPGWNTVVNAQRGITFDVPASWARKSASWVSYVAKDDDPEEKPLVAMMGPAVLKEKWCTSDDDKSGTEEDTPLASTGTTGEKGSKNTAEAAKDTATNWVYGAYTQPDRTRLTIGEPESYRTKTGVEGSLVTVTSSGTPAKGKCDGDGKAVTFAFKNAKGAFVSWTYVGAHGVPDEVPDTTIRKILSTVRLFKKGDGEG
;
A
#
# COMPACT_ATOMS: atom_id res chain seq x y z
N MET A 1 16.26 36.44 34.09
CA MET A 1 16.78 35.07 33.99
C MET A 1 15.74 34.25 33.25
N THR A 2 16.07 33.68 32.10
CA THR A 2 15.12 32.88 31.30
C THR A 2 14.98 31.50 31.92
N ALA A 3 13.76 30.95 31.99
CA ALA A 3 13.58 29.56 32.41
C ALA A 3 14.21 28.60 31.38
N PRO A 4 14.79 27.46 31.79
CA PRO A 4 15.26 26.45 30.86
C PRO A 4 14.07 25.89 30.07
N GLU A 5 14.23 25.80 28.74
CA GLU A 5 13.22 25.18 27.88
C GLU A 5 13.16 23.66 28.16
N PRO A 6 11.97 23.04 28.26
CA PRO A 6 11.86 21.59 28.46
C PRO A 6 12.52 20.81 27.30
N PRO A 7 13.12 19.63 27.57
CA PRO A 7 13.80 18.84 26.56
C PRO A 7 12.83 18.50 25.41
N ARG A 8 13.18 18.89 24.19
CA ARG A 8 12.36 18.64 23.00
C ARG A 8 12.41 17.16 22.64
N ARG A 9 11.23 16.61 22.37
CA ARG A 9 10.98 15.17 22.18
C ARG A 9 11.54 14.67 20.84
N SER A 10 12.60 13.85 20.87
CA SER A 10 13.03 13.04 19.73
C SER A 10 12.07 11.86 19.54
N ARG A 11 11.06 12.01 18.68
CA ARG A 11 10.05 10.99 18.44
C ARG A 11 10.45 10.07 17.28
N ASN A 12 11.12 8.96 17.58
CA ASN A 12 11.41 7.90 16.61
C ASN A 12 10.19 6.99 16.39
N ARG A 13 9.04 7.53 15.96
CA ARG A 13 7.83 6.74 15.65
C ARG A 13 7.46 6.86 14.17
N THR A 14 6.96 5.77 13.59
CA THR A 14 6.17 5.82 12.34
C THR A 14 4.89 6.62 12.64
N THR A 15 4.89 7.93 12.34
CA THR A 15 3.81 8.81 12.77
C THR A 15 2.50 8.45 12.05
N VAL A 16 1.55 7.93 12.82
CA VAL A 16 0.19 7.64 12.38
C VAL A 16 -0.61 8.94 12.35
N ALA A 17 -0.85 9.46 11.14
CA ALA A 17 -1.67 10.64 10.92
C ALA A 17 -3.01 10.23 10.28
N ILE A 18 -4.11 10.39 11.02
CA ILE A 18 -5.47 10.28 10.46
C ILE A 18 -5.79 11.59 9.73
N VAL A 19 -5.49 11.65 8.43
CA VAL A 19 -5.87 12.78 7.59
C VAL A 19 -7.28 12.56 7.05
N THR A 20 -8.27 13.22 7.67
CA THR A 20 -9.61 13.35 7.13
C THR A 20 -9.58 14.22 5.86
N ALA A 21 -9.57 13.58 4.70
CA ALA A 21 -9.52 14.26 3.41
C ALA A 21 -10.83 15.02 3.12
N SER A 22 -10.85 16.33 3.46
CA SER A 22 -11.94 17.25 3.10
C SER A 22 -12.15 17.29 1.59
N ALA A 23 -13.30 16.82 1.12
CA ALA A 23 -13.63 16.76 -0.29
C ALA A 23 -13.96 18.16 -0.84
N VAL A 24 -12.94 18.86 -1.38
CA VAL A 24 -13.14 20.11 -2.12
C VAL A 24 -13.81 19.82 -3.46
N VAL A 25 -15.14 19.95 -3.50
CA VAL A 25 -15.93 19.82 -4.73
C VAL A 25 -15.72 21.06 -5.59
N VAL A 26 -14.80 20.97 -6.55
CA VAL A 26 -14.66 21.98 -7.60
C VAL A 26 -15.76 21.77 -8.65
N ALA A 27 -16.91 22.39 -8.40
CA ALA A 27 -17.97 22.48 -9.40
C ALA A 27 -17.61 23.55 -10.45
N ALA A 28 -17.53 23.16 -11.72
CA ALA A 28 -17.37 24.06 -12.85
C ALA A 28 -18.48 23.79 -13.87
N CYS A 29 -19.38 24.76 -14.05
CA CYS A 29 -20.55 24.63 -14.92
C CYS A 29 -20.24 25.07 -16.36
N ALA A 30 -20.76 24.34 -17.33
CA ALA A 30 -20.98 24.77 -18.72
C ALA A 30 -22.32 24.18 -19.19
N VAL A 31 -23.03 24.84 -20.12
CA VAL A 31 -24.49 24.75 -20.23
C VAL A 31 -24.97 24.63 -21.69
N THR A 32 -26.03 23.84 -21.93
CA THR A 32 -26.87 23.72 -23.16
C THR A 32 -26.21 23.24 -24.48
N GLY A 33 -26.88 22.51 -25.38
CA GLY A 33 -28.19 21.81 -25.31
C GLY A 33 -29.05 21.89 -26.59
N PHE A 34 -29.64 20.77 -27.05
CA PHE A 34 -30.79 20.58 -27.98
C PHE A 34 -31.12 19.04 -27.99
N LEU A 35 -32.35 18.52 -27.79
CA LEU A 35 -33.51 18.37 -28.72
C LEU A 35 -33.23 17.49 -29.96
N VAL A 36 -34.07 16.55 -30.46
CA VAL A 36 -35.38 15.91 -30.12
C VAL A 36 -35.63 14.76 -31.16
N LEU A 37 -36.47 13.70 -31.14
CA LEU A 37 -37.64 13.14 -30.41
C LEU A 37 -37.26 11.77 -29.74
N ARG A 38 -38.06 10.80 -29.21
CA ARG A 38 -39.51 10.40 -29.07
C ARG A 38 -40.24 9.66 -30.22
N ASP A 39 -40.65 8.40 -30.01
CA ASP A 39 -42.04 7.89 -30.16
C ASP A 39 -42.28 6.51 -29.49
N ASP A 40 -43.53 6.02 -29.49
CA ASP A 40 -44.05 4.91 -28.65
C ASP A 40 -44.20 3.54 -29.35
N GLY A 41 -44.46 2.48 -28.56
CA GLY A 41 -44.89 1.15 -29.04
C GLY A 41 -45.03 0.11 -27.92
N SER A 42 -46.19 -0.57 -27.80
CA SER A 42 -46.55 -1.38 -26.62
C SER A 42 -46.92 -2.85 -26.90
N ASP A 43 -47.00 -3.61 -25.80
CA ASP A 43 -47.72 -4.88 -25.59
C ASP A 43 -47.38 -6.11 -26.45
N LYS A 44 -46.80 -7.13 -25.78
CA LYS A 44 -47.61 -8.26 -25.29
C LYS A 44 -46.89 -9.10 -24.24
N ALA A 45 -47.66 -9.70 -23.35
CA ALA A 45 -47.26 -10.75 -22.41
C ALA A 45 -48.33 -11.85 -22.43
N ASP A 46 -47.92 -13.11 -22.27
CA ASP A 46 -48.81 -14.26 -21.99
C ASP A 46 -47.97 -15.45 -21.41
N PRO A 47 -48.59 -16.50 -20.82
CA PRO A 47 -48.04 -17.11 -19.61
C PRO A 47 -47.34 -18.49 -19.72
N LYS A 48 -46.84 -18.92 -18.55
CA LYS A 48 -45.96 -20.06 -18.24
C LYS A 48 -46.70 -21.37 -17.89
N PRO A 49 -46.13 -22.54 -18.22
CA PRO A 49 -46.11 -23.71 -17.31
C PRO A 49 -44.70 -24.08 -16.75
N PRO A 50 -44.58 -24.92 -15.69
CA PRO A 50 -43.35 -25.07 -14.89
C PRO A 50 -42.58 -26.41 -15.05
N ALA A 51 -41.52 -26.55 -14.22
CA ALA A 51 -40.64 -27.72 -14.00
C ALA A 51 -39.53 -27.93 -15.08
N SER A 52 -38.39 -28.57 -14.78
CA SER A 52 -37.92 -29.16 -13.51
C SER A 52 -36.40 -28.95 -13.30
N ALA A 53 -35.89 -29.29 -12.10
CA ALA A 53 -34.46 -29.16 -11.77
C ALA A 53 -33.64 -30.41 -12.12
N SER A 54 -32.39 -30.21 -12.52
CA SER A 54 -31.30 -31.20 -12.48
C SER A 54 -29.95 -30.47 -12.49
N ALA A 55 -28.94 -31.05 -11.85
CA ALA A 55 -27.67 -30.37 -11.58
C ALA A 55 -26.51 -30.92 -12.42
N SER A 56 -25.57 -30.03 -12.76
CA SER A 56 -24.10 -30.20 -12.81
C SER A 56 -23.48 -31.44 -13.49
N PRO A 57 -22.38 -31.27 -14.26
CA PRO A 57 -21.24 -30.50 -13.77
C PRO A 57 -20.44 -29.64 -14.78
N GLY A 58 -19.69 -28.68 -14.22
CA GLY A 58 -18.23 -28.76 -14.39
C GLY A 58 -17.51 -27.55 -15.00
N SER A 59 -18.10 -26.84 -15.97
CA SER A 59 -17.38 -25.76 -16.66
C SER A 59 -17.42 -24.42 -15.92
N THR A 60 -16.57 -24.27 -14.90
CA THR A 60 -16.24 -22.93 -14.36
C THR A 60 -15.14 -22.28 -15.19
N ASP A 61 -15.54 -21.81 -16.38
CA ASP A 61 -14.75 -20.90 -17.20
C ASP A 61 -14.56 -19.58 -16.43
N ARG A 62 -13.43 -19.43 -15.74
CA ARG A 62 -13.12 -18.24 -14.93
C ARG A 62 -12.63 -17.11 -15.81
N THR A 63 -13.58 -16.44 -16.45
CA THR A 63 -13.37 -15.15 -17.12
C THR A 63 -12.66 -14.16 -16.19
N ALA A 64 -11.61 -13.51 -16.70
CA ALA A 64 -10.68 -12.67 -15.90
C ALA A 64 -11.23 -11.26 -15.57
N THR A 65 -12.50 -11.18 -15.16
CA THR A 65 -13.34 -9.96 -15.26
C THR A 65 -13.81 -9.40 -13.91
N GLY A 66 -12.87 -9.11 -12.99
CA GLY A 66 -13.13 -8.32 -11.77
C GLY A 66 -13.66 -9.16 -10.62
N GLY A 67 -13.14 -8.96 -9.39
CA GLY A 67 -13.33 -9.93 -8.31
C GLY A 67 -13.58 -9.31 -6.95
N ASN A 68 -14.78 -9.56 -6.42
CA ASN A 68 -15.15 -9.26 -5.03
C ASN A 68 -14.18 -9.87 -3.99
N GLY A 69 -13.57 -11.02 -4.30
CA GLY A 69 -12.67 -11.75 -3.40
C GLY A 69 -11.17 -11.67 -3.72
N PRO A 70 -10.32 -12.24 -2.85
CA PRO A 70 -8.88 -12.33 -3.04
C PRO A 70 -8.50 -13.34 -4.13
N LEU A 71 -7.36 -13.14 -4.80
CA LEU A 71 -6.82 -14.09 -5.78
C LEU A 71 -6.19 -15.34 -5.14
N VAL A 72 -5.93 -15.29 -3.83
CA VAL A 72 -5.45 -16.42 -3.03
C VAL A 72 -6.54 -16.76 -2.00
N PRO A 73 -7.05 -18.00 -1.94
CA PRO A 73 -8.03 -18.39 -0.93
C PRO A 73 -7.53 -18.16 0.50
N GLY A 74 -8.39 -17.62 1.37
CA GLY A 74 -8.06 -17.31 2.77
C GLY A 74 -7.13 -16.10 2.97
N TRP A 75 -7.02 -15.21 1.99
CA TRP A 75 -6.28 -13.95 2.09
C TRP A 75 -7.22 -12.73 2.18
N ASN A 76 -6.72 -11.61 2.70
CA ASN A 76 -7.45 -10.35 2.82
C ASN A 76 -7.18 -9.46 1.60
N THR A 77 -8.22 -9.06 0.86
CA THR A 77 -8.11 -8.06 -0.22
C THR A 77 -7.81 -6.66 0.35
N VAL A 78 -6.75 -6.00 -0.11
CA VAL A 78 -6.39 -4.62 0.21
C VAL A 78 -6.68 -3.74 -1.00
N VAL A 79 -7.52 -2.73 -0.82
CA VAL A 79 -8.08 -1.91 -1.90
C VAL A 79 -7.65 -0.46 -1.72
N ASN A 80 -7.02 0.13 -2.73
CA ASN A 80 -6.73 1.56 -2.77
C ASN A 80 -7.30 2.18 -4.05
N ALA A 81 -8.62 2.36 -4.07
CA ALA A 81 -9.37 2.92 -5.19
C ALA A 81 -8.90 4.33 -5.60
N GLN A 82 -8.43 5.15 -4.65
CA GLN A 82 -7.90 6.48 -4.92
C GLN A 82 -6.60 6.45 -5.75
N ARG A 83 -5.75 5.44 -5.53
CA ARG A 83 -4.51 5.20 -6.30
C ARG A 83 -4.70 4.24 -7.47
N GLY A 84 -5.80 3.50 -7.54
CA GLY A 84 -6.15 2.63 -8.66
C GLY A 84 -5.50 1.24 -8.61
N ILE A 85 -5.22 0.72 -7.41
CA ILE A 85 -4.60 -0.58 -7.16
C ILE A 85 -5.44 -1.42 -6.19
N THR A 86 -5.42 -2.74 -6.40
CA THR A 86 -5.83 -3.76 -5.42
C THR A 86 -4.71 -4.80 -5.32
N PHE A 87 -4.52 -5.41 -4.14
CA PHE A 87 -3.62 -6.54 -3.91
C PHE A 87 -4.13 -7.37 -2.73
N ASP A 88 -3.61 -8.58 -2.51
CA ASP A 88 -4.09 -9.47 -1.45
C ASP A 88 -2.95 -9.85 -0.49
N VAL A 89 -3.24 -9.93 0.81
CA VAL A 89 -2.28 -10.27 1.88
C VAL A 89 -2.76 -11.47 2.72
N PRO A 90 -1.88 -12.28 3.32
CA PRO A 90 -2.30 -13.34 4.23
C PRO A 90 -3.24 -12.84 5.34
N ALA A 91 -4.17 -13.67 5.81
CA ALA A 91 -5.17 -13.29 6.82
C ALA A 91 -4.59 -12.72 8.13
N SER A 92 -3.33 -13.01 8.45
CA SER A 92 -2.60 -12.49 9.62
C SER A 92 -2.14 -11.03 9.50
N TRP A 93 -2.36 -10.38 8.36
CA TRP A 93 -2.04 -8.97 8.12
C TRP A 93 -3.27 -8.10 8.41
N ALA A 94 -3.14 -7.18 9.36
CA ALA A 94 -4.18 -6.24 9.77
C ALA A 94 -4.34 -5.14 8.71
N ARG A 95 -5.45 -5.17 7.96
CA ARG A 95 -5.82 -4.08 7.04
C ARG A 95 -6.13 -2.80 7.81
N LYS A 96 -5.55 -1.67 7.42
CA LYS A 96 -5.99 -0.33 7.86
C LYS A 96 -7.05 0.22 6.91
N SER A 97 -7.68 1.34 7.29
CA SER A 97 -8.65 2.02 6.42
C SER A 97 -7.96 2.55 5.16
N ALA A 98 -8.70 2.65 4.04
CA ALA A 98 -8.15 3.14 2.77
C ALA A 98 -7.63 4.60 2.82
N SER A 99 -8.06 5.38 3.83
CA SER A 99 -7.60 6.73 4.12
C SER A 99 -6.41 6.81 5.08
N TRP A 100 -6.01 5.72 5.72
CA TRP A 100 -4.86 5.68 6.64
C TRP A 100 -3.56 5.94 5.88
N VAL A 101 -2.71 6.79 6.44
CA VAL A 101 -1.37 7.07 5.93
C VAL A 101 -0.34 6.68 6.97
N SER A 102 0.67 5.91 6.55
CA SER A 102 1.90 5.67 7.31
C SER A 102 3.07 6.26 6.50
N TYR A 103 3.98 6.95 7.18
CA TYR A 103 5.10 7.63 6.54
C TYR A 103 6.35 7.62 7.43
N VAL A 104 7.48 8.00 6.83
CA VAL A 104 8.72 8.34 7.55
C VAL A 104 9.19 9.73 7.14
N ALA A 105 9.59 10.53 8.12
CA ALA A 105 10.26 11.83 7.96
C ALA A 105 11.75 11.69 8.31
N LYS A 106 12.49 12.80 8.43
CA LYS A 106 13.85 12.75 8.99
C LYS A 106 13.83 12.85 10.51
N ASP A 107 14.77 12.18 11.19
CA ASP A 107 15.05 12.36 12.63
C ASP A 107 15.25 13.85 13.03
N ASP A 108 15.68 14.70 12.10
CA ASP A 108 16.03 16.12 12.31
C ASP A 108 15.04 17.16 11.73
N ASP A 109 13.92 16.76 11.12
CA ASP A 109 12.93 17.70 10.55
C ASP A 109 11.76 17.98 11.52
N PRO A 110 11.71 19.16 12.19
CA PRO A 110 10.66 19.49 13.15
C PRO A 110 9.28 19.72 12.53
N GLU A 111 9.17 19.76 11.19
CA GLU A 111 7.89 19.80 10.48
C GLU A 111 7.42 18.39 10.02
N GLU A 112 8.16 17.33 10.35
CA GLU A 112 7.78 15.93 10.05
C GLU A 112 7.48 15.67 8.56
N LYS A 113 8.19 16.35 7.64
CA LYS A 113 7.92 16.26 6.19
C LYS A 113 8.19 14.84 5.69
N PRO A 114 7.20 14.14 5.09
CA PRO A 114 7.39 12.78 4.61
C PRO A 114 8.48 12.66 3.54
N LEU A 115 9.51 11.87 3.82
CA LEU A 115 10.48 11.37 2.83
C LEU A 115 9.81 10.39 1.86
N VAL A 116 8.88 9.59 2.39
CA VAL A 116 8.00 8.69 1.66
C VAL A 116 6.78 8.36 2.53
N ALA A 117 5.64 8.11 1.88
CA ALA A 117 4.38 7.76 2.55
C ALA A 117 3.60 6.71 1.77
N MET A 118 2.94 5.78 2.47
CA MET A 118 2.05 4.78 1.90
C MET A 118 0.64 4.90 2.48
N MET A 119 -0.37 4.61 1.65
CA MET A 119 -1.78 4.83 1.95
C MET A 119 -2.57 3.53 1.84
N GLY A 120 -3.53 3.32 2.75
CA GLY A 120 -4.29 2.08 2.91
C GLY A 120 -3.42 0.84 3.15
N PRO A 121 -2.47 0.85 4.12
CA PRO A 121 -1.58 -0.28 4.34
C PRO A 121 -2.28 -1.48 5.00
N ALA A 122 -1.66 -2.65 4.87
CA ALA A 122 -1.86 -3.79 5.76
C ALA A 122 -0.56 -4.05 6.55
N VAL A 123 -0.69 -4.32 7.84
CA VAL A 123 0.42 -4.39 8.80
C VAL A 123 0.53 -5.80 9.40
N LEU A 124 1.74 -6.35 9.48
CA LEU A 124 2.02 -7.65 10.09
C LEU A 124 2.65 -7.48 11.47
N LYS A 125 2.15 -8.24 12.45
CA LYS A 125 2.55 -8.20 13.87
C LYS A 125 2.71 -6.75 14.36
N GLU A 126 1.59 -6.04 14.54
CA GLU A 126 1.60 -4.60 14.84
C GLU A 126 2.39 -4.22 16.10
N LYS A 127 2.45 -5.14 17.07
CA LYS A 127 3.24 -5.07 18.30
C LYS A 127 4.36 -6.14 18.24
N TRP A 128 5.27 -6.04 17.27
CA TRP A 128 6.36 -7.01 17.11
C TRP A 128 7.49 -6.75 18.09
N CYS A 129 7.89 -5.48 18.21
CA CYS A 129 8.73 -5.00 19.28
C CYS A 129 8.03 -3.83 19.98
N THR A 130 8.20 -3.74 21.29
CA THR A 130 7.64 -2.66 22.12
C THR A 130 8.74 -2.13 23.05
N SER A 131 8.94 -0.82 23.12
CA SER A 131 9.98 -0.19 23.97
C SER A 131 9.55 1.16 24.55
N ASP A 132 10.27 1.64 25.56
CA ASP A 132 10.16 3.01 26.12
C ASP A 132 11.57 3.64 26.06
N ASP A 133 12.18 3.63 24.87
CA ASP A 133 13.58 4.01 24.69
C ASP A 133 13.82 5.52 24.98
N ASP A 134 12.81 6.38 24.83
CA ASP A 134 12.83 7.79 25.26
C ASP A 134 12.63 7.98 26.78
N LYS A 135 12.28 6.90 27.50
CA LYS A 135 12.00 6.86 28.94
C LYS A 135 10.89 7.81 29.39
N SER A 136 9.92 8.07 28.51
CA SER A 136 8.73 8.87 28.82
C SER A 136 7.67 8.12 29.63
N GLY A 137 7.87 6.83 29.91
CA GLY A 137 6.89 5.95 30.54
C GLY A 137 5.71 5.63 29.61
N THR A 138 5.90 5.76 28.29
CA THR A 138 4.84 5.61 27.28
C THR A 138 5.34 4.74 26.13
N GLU A 139 5.11 3.44 26.25
CA GLU A 139 5.59 2.45 25.26
C GLU A 139 5.28 2.82 23.79
N GLU A 140 6.21 2.47 22.91
CA GLU A 140 6.13 2.58 21.46
C GLU A 140 6.09 1.17 20.86
N ASP A 141 5.08 0.89 20.04
CA ASP A 141 4.99 -0.37 19.28
C ASP A 141 5.59 -0.19 17.88
N THR A 142 6.51 -1.08 17.53
CA THR A 142 7.09 -1.22 16.20
C THR A 142 6.52 -2.46 15.51
N PRO A 143 5.92 -2.34 14.32
CA PRO A 143 5.42 -3.48 13.55
C PRO A 143 6.57 -4.25 12.88
N LEU A 144 6.40 -5.57 12.68
CA LEU A 144 7.38 -6.38 11.95
C LEU A 144 7.52 -5.93 10.49
N ALA A 145 6.38 -5.69 9.84
CA ALA A 145 6.31 -5.26 8.45
C ALA A 145 4.99 -4.52 8.15
N SER A 146 5.03 -3.72 7.09
CA SER A 146 3.88 -3.04 6.50
C SER A 146 3.91 -3.20 4.98
N THR A 147 2.76 -3.20 4.33
CA THR A 147 2.66 -3.11 2.88
C THR A 147 1.49 -2.23 2.46
N GLY A 148 1.71 -1.36 1.47
CA GLY A 148 0.75 -0.33 1.10
C GLY A 148 1.08 0.34 -0.23
N THR A 149 0.34 1.41 -0.55
CA THR A 149 0.44 2.09 -1.85
C THR A 149 1.03 3.50 -1.73
N THR A 150 2.11 3.77 -2.46
CA THR A 150 2.65 5.13 -2.66
C THR A 150 2.19 5.69 -4.01
N GLY A 151 2.00 7.01 -4.10
CA GLY A 151 1.57 7.69 -5.32
C GLY A 151 2.69 8.57 -5.87
N GLU A 152 3.32 8.11 -6.94
CA GLU A 152 4.64 8.53 -7.40
C GLU A 152 4.56 9.79 -8.26
N LYS A 153 4.16 10.90 -7.63
CA LYS A 153 4.07 12.22 -8.25
C LYS A 153 5.46 12.77 -8.55
N GLY A 154 5.75 13.02 -9.82
CA GLY A 154 6.99 13.66 -10.28
C GLY A 154 8.04 12.68 -10.81
N SER A 155 7.92 11.38 -10.52
CA SER A 155 8.80 10.36 -11.08
C SER A 155 8.67 10.29 -12.61
N LYS A 156 9.80 10.21 -13.30
CA LYS A 156 9.87 10.19 -14.77
C LYS A 156 9.53 8.82 -15.36
N ASN A 157 9.82 7.75 -14.61
CA ASN A 157 9.65 6.36 -15.02
C ASN A 157 9.48 5.44 -13.80
N THR A 158 9.17 4.17 -14.03
CA THR A 158 8.95 3.16 -12.98
C THR A 158 10.21 2.76 -12.24
N ALA A 159 11.38 2.73 -12.88
CA ALA A 159 12.63 2.34 -12.25
C ALA A 159 13.10 3.40 -11.23
N GLU A 160 12.99 4.67 -11.60
CA GLU A 160 13.20 5.84 -10.72
C GLU A 160 12.24 5.80 -9.52
N ALA A 161 10.94 5.66 -9.77
CA ALA A 161 9.92 5.56 -8.72
C ALA A 161 10.18 4.40 -7.74
N ALA A 162 10.50 3.20 -8.25
CA ALA A 162 10.76 2.04 -7.41
C ALA A 162 12.04 2.21 -6.58
N LYS A 163 13.11 2.76 -7.16
CA LYS A 163 14.41 2.98 -6.50
C LYS A 163 14.28 4.04 -5.40
N ASP A 164 13.65 5.17 -5.69
CA ASP A 164 13.52 6.28 -4.73
C ASP A 164 12.61 5.93 -3.56
N THR A 165 11.43 5.33 -3.82
CA THR A 165 10.50 4.90 -2.76
C THR A 165 11.10 3.82 -1.86
N ALA A 166 11.74 2.77 -2.43
CA ALA A 166 12.40 1.74 -1.61
C ALA A 166 13.57 2.31 -0.80
N THR A 167 14.39 3.19 -1.40
CA THR A 167 15.53 3.83 -0.74
C THR A 167 15.07 4.71 0.43
N ASN A 168 14.03 5.53 0.23
CA ASN A 168 13.52 6.40 1.30
C ASN A 168 12.81 5.63 2.42
N TRP A 169 12.19 4.48 2.14
CA TRP A 169 11.66 3.61 3.19
C TRP A 169 12.75 3.02 4.08
N VAL A 170 13.78 2.38 3.50
CA VAL A 170 14.85 1.77 4.31
C VAL A 170 15.68 2.84 5.02
N TYR A 171 16.01 3.94 4.33
CA TYR A 171 16.67 5.08 4.97
C TYR A 171 15.86 5.62 6.15
N GLY A 172 14.60 6.00 5.91
CA GLY A 172 13.79 6.75 6.87
C GLY A 172 13.33 5.94 8.07
N ALA A 173 13.11 4.62 7.90
CA ALA A 173 12.64 3.74 8.96
C ALA A 173 13.76 3.04 9.76
N TYR A 174 14.98 2.96 9.22
CA TYR A 174 16.06 2.15 9.83
C TYR A 174 17.39 2.90 9.93
N THR A 175 17.93 3.43 8.83
CA THR A 175 19.38 3.77 8.79
C THR A 175 19.74 5.19 9.19
N GLN A 176 18.79 6.06 9.58
CA GLN A 176 19.07 7.49 9.77
C GLN A 176 20.15 7.78 10.83
N PRO A 177 21.08 8.73 10.58
CA PRO A 177 21.22 9.57 9.39
C PRO A 177 22.09 8.95 8.27
N ASP A 178 22.55 7.70 8.42
CA ASP A 178 23.57 7.08 7.58
C ASP A 178 22.99 6.38 6.33
N ARG A 179 23.13 7.02 5.16
CA ARG A 179 22.77 6.41 3.86
C ARG A 179 23.80 5.38 3.35
N THR A 180 24.98 5.26 3.95
CA THR A 180 26.03 4.32 3.49
C THR A 180 25.73 2.86 3.85
N ARG A 181 24.77 2.60 4.76
CA ARG A 181 24.29 1.26 5.11
C ARG A 181 23.44 0.59 4.03
N LEU A 182 22.99 1.34 3.02
CA LEU A 182 21.96 0.92 2.07
C LEU A 182 22.57 0.12 0.90
N THR A 183 22.22 -1.16 0.82
CA THR A 183 22.40 -1.98 -0.39
C THR A 183 21.16 -1.81 -1.27
N ILE A 184 21.30 -1.02 -2.34
CA ILE A 184 20.24 -0.72 -3.30
C ILE A 184 20.39 -1.65 -4.51
N GLY A 185 19.41 -2.52 -4.73
CA GLY A 185 19.37 -3.39 -5.91
C GLY A 185 19.09 -2.61 -7.20
N GLU A 186 19.51 -3.19 -8.33
CA GLU A 186 19.19 -2.62 -9.64
C GLU A 186 17.72 -2.87 -10.05
N PRO A 187 17.08 -1.97 -10.82
CA PRO A 187 15.68 -2.12 -11.21
C PRO A 187 15.43 -3.29 -12.16
N GLU A 188 14.70 -4.31 -11.67
CA GLU A 188 14.21 -5.44 -12.46
C GLU A 188 12.95 -5.04 -13.24
N SER A 189 12.78 -5.54 -14.47
CA SER A 189 11.47 -5.50 -15.15
C SER A 189 10.58 -6.62 -14.59
N TYR A 190 9.37 -6.29 -14.13
CA TYR A 190 8.47 -7.26 -13.50
C TYR A 190 7.04 -7.18 -14.02
N ARG A 191 6.36 -8.34 -14.06
CA ARG A 191 4.95 -8.48 -14.44
C ARG A 191 4.19 -9.30 -13.40
N THR A 192 3.06 -8.78 -12.91
CA THR A 192 2.18 -9.48 -11.96
C THR A 192 1.37 -10.57 -12.66
N LYS A 193 0.76 -11.51 -11.90
CA LYS A 193 -0.08 -12.57 -12.49
C LYS A 193 -1.35 -12.04 -13.15
N THR A 194 -1.78 -10.82 -12.82
CA THR A 194 -2.89 -10.13 -13.50
C THR A 194 -2.42 -9.23 -14.64
N GLY A 195 -1.16 -9.38 -15.07
CA GLY A 195 -0.62 -8.72 -16.26
C GLY A 195 -0.13 -7.28 -16.07
N VAL A 196 -0.08 -6.74 -14.84
CA VAL A 196 0.45 -5.38 -14.58
C VAL A 196 1.96 -5.39 -14.75
N GLU A 197 2.49 -4.51 -15.60
CA GLU A 197 3.91 -4.38 -15.92
C GLU A 197 4.51 -3.12 -15.29
N GLY A 198 5.78 -3.21 -14.87
CA GLY A 198 6.48 -2.11 -14.21
C GLY A 198 7.91 -2.49 -13.81
N SER A 199 8.47 -1.75 -12.86
CA SER A 199 9.82 -1.98 -12.33
C SER A 199 9.78 -2.38 -10.86
N LEU A 200 10.60 -3.36 -10.50
CA LEU A 200 10.78 -3.88 -9.15
C LEU A 200 12.17 -3.51 -8.64
N VAL A 201 12.26 -2.96 -7.44
CA VAL A 201 13.52 -2.72 -6.73
C VAL A 201 13.43 -3.32 -5.33
N THR A 202 14.54 -3.89 -4.86
CA THR A 202 14.74 -4.25 -3.45
C THR A 202 15.86 -3.40 -2.88
N VAL A 203 15.64 -2.82 -1.70
CA VAL A 203 16.67 -2.15 -0.89
C VAL A 203 16.75 -2.87 0.45
N THR A 204 17.96 -3.02 0.96
CA THR A 204 18.24 -3.55 2.30
C THR A 204 19.24 -2.64 3.00
N SER A 205 19.27 -2.65 4.33
CA SER A 205 20.39 -2.12 5.10
C SER A 205 21.23 -3.24 5.73
N SER A 206 22.46 -2.94 6.11
CA SER A 206 23.29 -3.86 6.88
C SER A 206 24.20 -3.14 7.87
N GLY A 207 24.30 -3.66 9.09
CA GLY A 207 25.19 -3.15 10.13
C GLY A 207 24.80 -1.76 10.62
N THR A 208 23.50 -1.45 10.68
CA THR A 208 22.99 -0.20 11.26
C THR A 208 23.20 -0.19 12.78
N PRO A 209 23.84 0.84 13.37
CA PRO A 209 24.01 0.90 14.82
C PRO A 209 22.68 1.12 15.54
N ALA A 210 22.26 0.15 16.36
CA ALA A 210 21.06 0.25 17.20
C ALA A 210 21.23 1.34 18.28
N LYS A 211 20.24 2.24 18.39
CA LYS A 211 20.13 3.31 19.39
C LYS A 211 19.15 2.88 20.51
N GLY A 212 18.04 2.24 20.14
CA GLY A 212 17.00 1.69 21.01
C GLY A 212 16.82 0.17 20.90
N LYS A 213 15.90 -0.39 21.70
CA LYS A 213 15.61 -1.84 21.77
C LYS A 213 15.05 -2.41 20.46
N CYS A 214 14.27 -1.63 19.72
CA CYS A 214 13.57 -2.08 18.51
C CYS A 214 14.31 -1.76 17.20
N ASP A 215 15.49 -1.12 17.29
CA ASP A 215 16.30 -0.78 16.13
C ASP A 215 16.98 -2.02 15.53
N GLY A 216 17.16 -1.99 14.22
CA GLY A 216 17.84 -3.04 13.46
C GLY A 216 17.94 -2.67 11.99
N ASP A 217 18.32 -3.65 11.16
CA ASP A 217 18.32 -3.47 9.72
C ASP A 217 16.93 -3.68 9.11
N GLY A 218 16.71 -3.10 7.93
CA GLY A 218 15.43 -3.11 7.24
C GLY A 218 15.52 -3.53 5.77
N LYS A 219 14.40 -3.96 5.22
CA LYS A 219 14.19 -4.33 3.82
C LYS A 219 12.97 -3.60 3.27
N ALA A 220 13.08 -3.03 2.08
CA ALA A 220 11.95 -2.57 1.29
C ALA A 220 11.95 -3.25 -0.08
N VAL A 221 10.77 -3.62 -0.55
CA VAL A 221 10.55 -4.22 -1.88
C VAL A 221 9.43 -3.43 -2.56
N THR A 222 9.78 -2.62 -3.55
CA THR A 222 8.85 -1.69 -4.22
C THR A 222 8.67 -2.07 -5.68
N PHE A 223 7.43 -2.27 -6.09
CA PHE A 223 7.01 -2.44 -7.48
C PHE A 223 6.24 -1.20 -7.95
N ALA A 224 6.85 -0.40 -8.82
CA ALA A 224 6.24 0.79 -9.39
C ALA A 224 5.74 0.54 -10.83
N PHE A 225 4.54 1.02 -11.13
CA PHE A 225 3.83 0.79 -12.38
C PHE A 225 2.90 1.97 -12.72
N LYS A 226 2.26 1.96 -13.89
CA LYS A 226 1.21 2.94 -14.24
C LYS A 226 -0.17 2.39 -13.92
N ASN A 227 -0.97 3.15 -13.18
CA ASN A 227 -2.36 2.79 -12.92
C ASN A 227 -3.26 3.02 -14.15
N ALA A 228 -4.55 2.69 -14.05
CA ALA A 228 -5.53 2.87 -15.13
C ALA A 228 -5.75 4.34 -15.58
N LYS A 229 -5.20 5.33 -14.86
CA LYS A 229 -5.21 6.76 -15.23
C LYS A 229 -3.87 7.22 -15.84
N GLY A 230 -2.96 6.28 -16.13
CA GLY A 230 -1.62 6.54 -16.66
C GLY A 230 -0.61 7.11 -15.65
N ALA A 231 -1.04 7.37 -14.40
CA ALA A 231 -0.20 7.93 -13.35
C ALA A 231 0.68 6.85 -12.70
N PHE A 232 1.93 7.20 -12.37
CA PHE A 232 2.81 6.31 -11.63
C PHE A 232 2.32 6.14 -10.19
N VAL A 233 2.33 4.88 -9.73
CA VAL A 233 2.04 4.44 -8.37
C VAL A 233 2.97 3.28 -8.04
N SER A 234 3.16 2.98 -6.76
CA SER A 234 3.86 1.76 -6.36
C SER A 234 3.10 0.98 -5.29
N TRP A 235 3.25 -0.34 -5.36
CA TRP A 235 3.08 -1.23 -4.23
C TRP A 235 4.43 -1.35 -3.53
N THR A 236 4.46 -1.22 -2.20
CA THR A 236 5.68 -1.43 -1.40
C THR A 236 5.42 -2.39 -0.25
N TYR A 237 6.35 -3.30 -0.02
CA TYR A 237 6.61 -3.93 1.28
C TYR A 237 7.74 -3.19 1.99
N VAL A 238 7.64 -2.99 3.29
CA VAL A 238 8.73 -2.55 4.17
C VAL A 238 8.69 -3.35 5.48
N GLY A 239 9.83 -3.76 6.02
CA GLY A 239 9.91 -4.49 7.29
C GLY A 239 11.33 -4.78 7.75
N ALA A 240 11.45 -5.36 8.95
CA ALA A 240 12.75 -5.71 9.54
C ALA A 240 13.50 -6.78 8.72
N HIS A 241 14.83 -6.70 8.73
CA HIS A 241 15.74 -7.56 7.96
C HIS A 241 16.84 -8.15 8.84
N GLY A 242 17.29 -9.36 8.52
CA GLY A 242 18.31 -10.09 9.28
C GLY A 242 17.81 -10.68 10.61
N VAL A 243 16.52 -10.51 10.92
CA VAL A 243 15.90 -10.99 12.16
C VAL A 243 15.26 -12.38 11.97
N PRO A 244 15.19 -13.24 13.01
CA PRO A 244 14.60 -14.59 12.89
C PRO A 244 13.13 -14.61 12.45
N ASP A 245 12.45 -13.48 12.60
CA ASP A 245 11.04 -13.26 12.31
C ASP A 245 10.79 -12.63 10.92
N GLU A 246 11.84 -12.38 10.13
CA GLU A 246 11.76 -11.68 8.84
C GLU A 246 10.75 -12.34 7.88
N VAL A 247 9.95 -11.52 7.19
CA VAL A 247 8.97 -12.01 6.22
C VAL A 247 9.69 -12.61 5.02
N PRO A 248 9.55 -13.92 4.72
CA PRO A 248 10.31 -14.55 3.65
C PRO A 248 10.00 -13.93 2.29
N ASP A 249 11.03 -13.75 1.44
CA ASP A 249 10.89 -13.21 0.08
C ASP A 249 9.86 -13.97 -0.77
N THR A 250 9.63 -15.26 -0.49
CA THR A 250 8.57 -16.06 -1.12
C THR A 250 7.17 -15.57 -0.77
N THR A 251 6.95 -15.09 0.46
CA THR A 251 5.70 -14.45 0.90
C THR A 251 5.57 -13.06 0.27
N ILE A 252 6.64 -12.26 0.28
CA ILE A 252 6.67 -10.91 -0.32
C ILE A 252 6.35 -10.99 -1.82
N ARG A 253 7.05 -11.86 -2.57
CA ARG A 253 6.79 -12.08 -4.01
C ARG A 253 5.42 -12.71 -4.26
N LYS A 254 4.85 -13.50 -3.34
CA LYS A 254 3.46 -14.01 -3.44
C LYS A 254 2.43 -12.88 -3.32
N ILE A 255 2.58 -11.96 -2.36
CA ILE A 255 1.74 -10.75 -2.22
C ILE A 255 1.85 -9.91 -3.50
N LEU A 256 3.07 -9.55 -3.91
CA LEU A 256 3.35 -8.83 -5.15
C LEU A 256 2.70 -9.49 -6.39
N SER A 257 2.65 -10.82 -6.46
CA SER A 257 2.04 -11.52 -7.59
C SER A 257 0.53 -11.27 -7.75
N THR A 258 -0.15 -10.77 -6.71
CA THR A 258 -1.59 -10.44 -6.70
C THR A 258 -1.92 -8.98 -7.06
N VAL A 259 -0.89 -8.12 -7.17
CA VAL A 259 -1.03 -6.69 -7.47
C VAL A 259 -1.73 -6.50 -8.83
N ARG A 260 -2.86 -5.81 -8.81
CA ARG A 260 -3.76 -5.61 -9.95
C ARG A 260 -4.27 -4.17 -10.01
N LEU A 261 -4.69 -3.73 -11.19
CA LEU A 261 -5.42 -2.47 -11.34
C LEU A 261 -6.80 -2.61 -10.67
N PHE A 262 -7.18 -1.62 -9.87
CA PHE A 262 -8.46 -1.59 -9.16
C PHE A 262 -9.65 -1.62 -10.14
N LYS A 263 -10.63 -2.46 -9.83
CA LYS A 263 -11.95 -2.49 -10.47
C LYS A 263 -13.04 -2.24 -9.43
N LYS A 264 -14.13 -1.56 -9.81
CA LYS A 264 -15.29 -1.39 -8.91
C LYS A 264 -15.84 -2.77 -8.52
N GLY A 265 -16.08 -2.99 -7.23
CA GLY A 265 -16.42 -4.30 -6.65
C GLY A 265 -15.24 -5.03 -6.03
N ASP A 266 -13.98 -4.67 -6.34
CA ASP A 266 -12.80 -5.28 -5.69
C ASP A 266 -12.89 -5.14 -4.16
N GLY A 267 -12.87 -6.27 -3.44
CA GLY A 267 -12.88 -6.33 -1.98
C GLY A 267 -14.24 -6.19 -1.30
N GLU A 268 -15.35 -6.14 -2.06
CA GLU A 268 -16.72 -6.19 -1.53
C GLU A 268 -17.17 -7.65 -1.29
N GLY A 269 -16.81 -8.25 -0.15
CA GLY A 269 -17.16 -9.64 0.20
C GLY A 269 -16.96 -9.99 1.67
#